data_AF-A0A1M7R2Z9-F1
#
_entry.id   AF-A0A1M7R2Z9-F1
#
_cell.length_a   1.000
_cell.length_b   1.000
_cell.length_c   1.000
_cell.angle_alpha   90.00
_cell.angle_beta   90.00
_cell.angle_gamma   90.00
#
_symmetry.space_group_name_H-M   'P 1'
#
loop_
_entity.id
_entity.type
_entity.pdbx_description
1 polymer ?
#
loop_
_entity_poly.entity_id
_entity_poly.type
_entity_poly.pdbx_seq_one_letter_code
_entity_poly.pdbx_strand_id
1 'polypeptide(L)'
;MRQAGTDSAFVICGIGSLTGAKLRYAGESVEATIPGPLEIVSLSGTLTRSGPHLHMSVSDASGRVHGGHVGLGNGVRTTAEVLLALLPEGALAREHDAATGFSELVVRRRV
;
A
#
# COMPACT_ATOMS: atom_id res chain seq x y z
N MET A 1 9.94 -4.69 7.88
CA MET A 1 10.90 -5.19 6.88
C MET A 1 12.31 -5.31 7.45
N ARG A 2 13.08 -4.22 7.62
CA ARG A 2 14.47 -4.28 8.15
C ARG A 2 14.61 -5.01 9.49
N GLN A 3 13.78 -4.66 10.48
CA GLN A 3 13.77 -5.34 11.79
C GLN A 3 13.41 -6.83 11.69
N ALA A 4 12.70 -7.23 10.64
CA ALA A 4 12.28 -8.62 10.40
C ALA A 4 13.26 -9.38 9.49
N GLY A 5 14.41 -8.79 9.14
CA GLY A 5 15.45 -9.45 8.35
C GLY A 5 15.08 -9.75 6.89
N THR A 6 14.10 -9.04 6.32
CA THR A 6 13.70 -9.21 4.90
C THR A 6 13.35 -7.89 4.23
N ASP A 7 13.47 -7.86 2.91
CA ASP A 7 13.06 -6.78 2.01
C ASP A 7 11.80 -7.10 1.18
N SER A 8 11.22 -8.29 1.37
CA SER A 8 10.12 -8.82 0.58
C SER A 8 8.94 -9.24 1.47
N ALA A 9 7.76 -8.65 1.27
CA ALA A 9 6.55 -9.02 1.99
C ALA A 9 5.27 -8.61 1.25
N PHE A 10 4.15 -9.19 1.68
CA PHE A 10 2.81 -8.71 1.35
C PHE A 10 2.17 -8.05 2.57
N VAL A 11 1.43 -6.96 2.34
CA VAL A 11 0.40 -6.51 3.26
C VAL A 11 -0.87 -7.28 2.90
N ILE A 12 -1.27 -8.21 3.76
CA ILE A 12 -2.41 -9.10 3.52
C ILE A 12 -3.71 -8.43 3.96
N CYS A 13 -3.66 -7.70 5.06
CA CYS A 13 -4.78 -6.97 5.61
C CYS A 13 -4.26 -5.75 6.36
N GLY A 14 -5.02 -4.66 6.29
CA GLY A 14 -4.85 -3.56 7.23
C GLY A 14 -6.18 -2.87 7.46
N ILE A 15 -6.46 -2.59 8.72
CA ILE A 15 -7.65 -1.88 9.21
C ILE A 15 -7.21 -0.81 10.22
N GLY A 16 -8.09 0.13 10.53
CA GLY A 16 -7.78 1.19 11.48
C GLY A 16 -8.39 2.52 11.06
N SER A 17 -7.73 3.63 11.39
CA SER A 17 -8.28 4.95 11.12
C SER A 17 -7.22 6.01 10.82
N LEU A 18 -7.57 6.99 9.99
CA LEU A 18 -6.68 8.07 9.53
C LEU A 18 -7.23 9.47 9.83
N THR A 19 -6.36 10.45 10.01
CA THR A 19 -6.73 11.87 10.13
C THR A 19 -7.09 12.49 8.77
N GLY A 20 -6.66 11.84 7.69
CA GLY A 20 -6.95 12.13 6.29
C GLY A 20 -6.17 11.14 5.41
N ALA A 21 -6.52 11.05 4.14
CA ALA A 21 -5.87 10.15 3.20
C ALA A 21 -5.35 10.84 1.94
N LYS A 22 -4.28 10.30 1.38
CA LYS A 22 -3.70 10.65 0.08
C LYS A 22 -3.80 9.43 -0.82
N LEU A 23 -4.68 9.51 -1.82
CA LEU A 23 -4.95 8.42 -2.75
C LEU A 23 -4.78 8.93 -4.19
N ARG A 24 -4.01 8.21 -5.01
CA ARG A 24 -4.00 8.41 -6.46
C ARG A 24 -5.06 7.52 -7.10
N TYR A 25 -6.01 8.13 -7.78
CA TYR A 25 -7.08 7.40 -8.46
C TYR A 25 -6.58 6.74 -9.76
N ALA A 26 -7.39 5.82 -10.28
CA ALA A 26 -7.04 5.05 -11.47
C ALA A 26 -6.78 5.98 -12.67
N GLY A 27 -5.61 5.85 -13.28
CA GLY A 27 -5.20 6.65 -14.45
C GLY A 27 -4.75 8.08 -14.12
N GLU A 28 -4.87 8.54 -12.88
CA GLU A 28 -4.50 9.89 -12.49
C GLU A 28 -3.01 9.99 -12.17
N SER A 29 -2.41 11.13 -12.50
CA SER A 29 -1.00 11.44 -12.19
C SER A 29 -0.83 12.10 -10.82
N VAL A 30 -1.90 12.72 -10.29
CA VAL A 30 -1.89 13.49 -9.05
C VAL A 30 -2.69 12.77 -7.98
N GLU A 31 -2.19 12.83 -6.75
CA GLU A 31 -2.90 12.31 -5.57
C GLU A 31 -4.05 13.23 -5.16
N ALA A 32 -5.22 12.65 -4.95
CA ALA A 32 -6.33 13.31 -4.29
C ALA A 32 -6.11 13.33 -2.77
N THR A 33 -6.53 14.43 -2.14
CA THR A 33 -6.57 14.55 -0.67
C THR A 33 -7.99 14.34 -0.19
N ILE A 34 -8.19 13.35 0.68
CA ILE A 34 -9.47 13.06 1.30
C ILE A 34 -9.38 13.54 2.75
N PRO A 35 -10.11 14.58 3.15
CA PRO A 35 -10.12 15.05 4.52
C PRO A 35 -10.74 13.99 5.44
N GLY A 36 -10.19 13.83 6.64
CA GLY A 36 -10.75 12.93 7.63
C GLY A 36 -11.80 13.58 8.54
N PRO A 37 -12.27 12.84 9.56
CA PRO A 37 -11.81 11.49 9.94
C PRO A 37 -12.20 10.40 8.94
N LEU A 38 -11.33 9.39 8.77
CA LEU A 38 -11.56 8.22 7.90
C LEU A 38 -11.32 6.89 8.63
N GLU A 39 -12.11 5.86 8.32
CA GLU A 39 -11.82 4.46 8.65
C GLU A 39 -11.08 3.79 7.49
N ILE A 40 -10.01 3.04 7.77
CA ILE A 40 -9.35 2.15 6.83
C ILE A 40 -10.19 0.87 6.75
N VAL A 41 -10.87 0.68 5.63
CA VAL A 41 -11.72 -0.49 5.39
C VAL A 41 -10.91 -1.64 4.81
N SER A 42 -9.90 -1.33 3.99
CA SER A 42 -8.92 -2.30 3.53
C SER A 42 -7.60 -1.64 3.18
N LEU A 43 -6.50 -2.33 3.45
CA LEU A 43 -5.15 -2.00 2.98
C LEU A 43 -4.46 -3.29 2.56
N SER A 44 -3.93 -3.31 1.33
CA SER A 44 -3.24 -4.48 0.79
C SER A 44 -2.20 -4.09 -0.25
N GLY A 45 -1.26 -5.00 -0.50
CA GLY A 45 -0.29 -4.86 -1.58
C GLY A 45 1.06 -5.48 -1.28
N THR A 46 2.09 -5.02 -1.99
CA THR A 46 3.45 -5.59 -1.91
C THR A 46 4.45 -4.59 -1.35
N LEU A 47 5.39 -5.11 -0.58
CA LEU A 47 6.56 -4.40 -0.08
C LEU A 47 7.79 -5.03 -0.69
N THR A 48 8.60 -4.21 -1.36
CA THR A 48 9.86 -4.61 -1.99
C THR A 48 10.97 -3.64 -1.58
N ARG A 49 12.23 -3.99 -1.87
CA ARG A 49 13.37 -3.08 -1.67
C ARG A 49 13.25 -1.76 -2.43
N SER A 50 12.67 -1.79 -3.64
CA SER A 50 12.48 -0.59 -4.47
C SER A 50 11.28 0.25 -4.05
N GLY A 51 10.45 -0.24 -3.13
CA GLY A 51 9.35 0.50 -2.55
C GLY A 51 8.06 -0.32 -2.42
N PRO A 52 7.04 0.27 -1.76
CA PRO A 52 5.72 -0.31 -1.64
C PRO A 52 4.89 -0.12 -2.92
N HIS A 53 3.97 -1.04 -3.17
CA HIS A 53 2.80 -0.80 -4.02
C HIS A 53 1.58 -1.22 -3.21
N LEU A 54 0.93 -0.24 -2.60
CA LEU A 54 -0.20 -0.44 -1.71
C LEU A 54 -1.44 0.23 -2.28
N HIS A 55 -2.57 -0.44 -2.09
CA HIS A 55 -3.91 0.09 -2.38
C HIS A 55 -4.69 0.07 -1.08
N MET A 56 -5.51 1.09 -0.90
CA MET A 56 -6.33 1.26 0.29
C MET A 56 -7.73 1.71 -0.09
N SER A 57 -8.73 1.23 0.66
CA SER A 57 -10.05 1.83 0.71
C SER A 57 -10.29 2.45 2.07
N VAL A 58 -10.88 3.64 2.08
CA VAL A 58 -11.21 4.41 3.28
C VAL A 58 -12.65 4.86 3.24
N SER A 59 -13.32 4.84 4.39
CA SER A 59 -14.70 5.31 4.55
C SER A 59 -14.73 6.61 5.37
N ASP A 60 -15.52 7.58 4.92
CA ASP A 60 -15.80 8.79 5.69
C ASP A 60 -16.97 8.59 6.69
N ALA A 61 -17.30 9.66 7.43
CA ALA A 61 -18.38 9.66 8.42
C ALA A 61 -19.79 9.45 7.82
N SER A 62 -19.96 9.60 6.50
CA SER A 62 -21.22 9.31 5.80
C SER A 62 -21.28 7.87 5.26
N GLY A 63 -20.21 7.09 5.44
CA GLY A 63 -20.09 5.75 4.87
C GLY A 63 -19.63 5.74 3.41
N ARG A 64 -19.24 6.90 2.84
CA ARG A 64 -18.74 6.96 1.47
C ARG A 64 -17.33 6.39 1.41
N VAL A 65 -17.13 5.44 0.51
CA VAL A 65 -15.83 4.77 0.31
C VAL A 65 -15.04 5.43 -0.81
N HIS A 66 -13.79 5.76 -0.52
CA HIS A 66 -12.78 6.22 -1.46
C HIS A 66 -11.69 5.16 -1.57
N GLY A 67 -11.26 4.82 -2.80
CA GLY A 67 -10.25 3.81 -3.04
C GLY A 67 -9.22 4.26 -4.05
N GLY A 68 -7.97 3.82 -3.88
CA GLY A 68 -6.90 4.13 -4.81
C GLY A 68 -5.52 3.65 -4.37
N HIS A 69 -4.51 4.02 -5.16
CA HIS A 69 -3.12 3.79 -4.83
C HIS A 69 -2.69 4.70 -3.67
N VAL A 70 -2.01 4.15 -2.67
CA VAL A 70 -1.64 4.86 -1.45
C VAL A 70 -0.49 5.82 -1.70
N GLY A 71 -0.73 7.12 -1.50
CA GLY A 71 0.29 8.16 -1.51
C GLY A 71 1.03 8.29 -0.18
N LEU A 72 1.92 9.27 -0.07
CA LEU A 72 2.63 9.57 1.19
C LEU A 72 1.83 10.53 2.08
N GLY A 73 2.01 10.42 3.40
CA GLY A 73 1.41 11.37 4.37
C GLY A 73 0.05 10.98 4.96
N ASN A 74 -0.26 9.68 5.00
CA ASN A 74 -1.46 9.15 5.66
C ASN A 74 -1.23 9.03 7.18
N GLY A 75 -1.68 10.00 7.97
CA GLY A 75 -1.52 10.01 9.43
C GLY A 75 -2.54 9.11 10.13
N VAL A 76 -2.07 8.18 10.97
CA VAL A 76 -2.92 7.34 11.82
C VAL A 76 -3.66 8.23 12.83
N ARG A 77 -4.99 8.04 12.95
CA ARG A 77 -5.81 8.78 13.92
C ARG A 77 -5.89 8.06 15.27
N THR A 78 -6.29 6.79 15.28
CA THR A 78 -6.37 5.98 16.52
C THR A 78 -5.46 4.76 16.48
N THR A 79 -5.61 3.91 15.47
CA THR A 79 -4.81 2.70 15.27
C THR A 79 -4.66 2.38 13.79
N ALA A 80 -3.65 1.59 13.48
CA ALA A 80 -3.53 0.88 12.22
C ALA A 80 -3.04 -0.54 12.55
N GLU A 81 -3.92 -1.52 12.39
CA GLU A 81 -3.62 -2.92 12.59
C GLU A 81 -3.27 -3.52 11.23
N VAL A 82 -2.01 -3.90 11.03
CA VAL A 82 -1.48 -4.33 9.73
C VAL A 82 -0.92 -5.74 9.83
N LEU A 83 -1.46 -6.65 9.01
CA LEU A 83 -0.98 -8.02 8.86
C LEU A 83 0.00 -8.11 7.69
N LEU A 84 1.23 -8.49 8.00
CA LEU A 84 2.29 -8.73 7.02
C LEU A 84 2.55 -10.23 6.84
N ALA A 85 2.59 -10.68 5.58
CA ALA A 85 3.20 -11.96 5.22
C ALA A 85 4.64 -11.72 4.78
N LEU A 86 5.59 -12.06 5.64
CA LEU A 86 7.02 -11.93 5.37
C LEU A 86 7.49 -13.02 4.42
N LEU A 87 8.31 -12.66 3.44
CA LEU A 87 8.93 -13.58 2.50
C LEU A 87 10.44 -13.61 2.71
N PRO A 88 11.15 -14.64 2.19
CA PRO A 88 12.62 -14.61 2.15
C PRO A 88 13.16 -13.36 1.46
N GLU A 89 14.33 -12.89 1.89
CA GLU A 89 15.01 -11.76 1.23
C GLU A 89 15.19 -12.02 -0.28
N GLY A 90 14.90 -11.01 -1.09
CA GLY A 90 15.02 -11.07 -2.55
C GLY A 90 13.88 -11.81 -3.26
N ALA A 91 12.85 -12.28 -2.56
CA ALA A 91 11.71 -12.96 -3.16
C ALA A 91 10.87 -12.04 -4.07
N LEU A 92 10.80 -10.74 -3.78
CA LEU A 92 10.09 -9.75 -4.57
C LEU A 92 11.04 -8.65 -5.06
N ALA A 93 10.93 -8.33 -6.34
CA ALA A 93 11.63 -7.20 -6.95
C ALA A 93 10.70 -6.39 -7.85
N ARG A 94 11.17 -5.26 -8.33
CA ARG A 94 10.54 -4.53 -9.43
C ARG A 94 11.52 -4.33 -10.56
N GLU A 95 11.10 -4.64 -11.77
CA GLU A 95 11.87 -4.49 -13.00
C GLU A 95 11.06 -3.70 -14.00
N HIS A 96 11.72 -2.92 -14.86
CA HIS A 96 11.02 -2.13 -15.86
C HIS A 96 10.38 -3.04 -16.91
N ASP A 97 9.08 -2.90 -17.10
CA ASP A 97 8.33 -3.56 -18.17
C ASP A 97 8.08 -2.56 -19.29
N ALA A 98 8.62 -2.83 -20.48
CA ALA A 98 8.48 -1.97 -21.66
C ALA A 98 7.02 -1.88 -22.16
N ALA A 99 6.19 -2.88 -21.89
CA ALA A 99 4.79 -2.90 -22.33
C ALA A 99 3.91 -1.97 -21.48
N THR A 100 4.20 -1.86 -20.17
CA THR A 100 3.44 -0.98 -19.27
C THR A 100 4.10 0.37 -19.07
N GLY A 101 5.41 0.46 -19.29
CA GLY A 101 6.22 1.65 -18.99
C GLY A 101 6.55 1.81 -17.50
N PHE A 102 6.15 0.86 -16.64
CA PHE A 102 6.33 0.93 -15.19
C PHE A 102 7.32 -0.10 -14.66
N SER A 103 7.70 0.04 -13.39
CA SER A 103 8.47 -0.98 -12.66
C SER A 103 7.52 -2.01 -12.05
N GLU A 104 7.33 -3.12 -12.77
CA GLU A 104 6.37 -4.16 -12.43
C GLU A 104 6.95 -5.21 -11.49
N LEU A 105 6.06 -5.92 -10.78
CA LEU A 105 6.46 -6.93 -9.80
C LEU A 105 7.10 -8.15 -10.49
N VAL A 106 8.28 -8.54 -10.01
CA VAL A 106 8.92 -9.81 -10.36
C VAL A 106 9.01 -10.67 -9.10
N VAL A 107 8.48 -11.89 -9.19
CA VAL A 107 8.57 -12.89 -8.12
C VAL A 107 9.72 -13.83 -8.43
N ARG A 108 10.68 -13.92 -7.52
CA ARG A 108 11.85 -14.79 -7.68
C ARG A 108 11.72 -16.01 -6.79
N ARG A 109 12.01 -17.18 -7.38
CA ARG A 109 12.15 -18.41 -6.61
C ARG A 109 13.53 -18.39 -5.96
N ARG A 110 13.59 -18.69 -4.66
CA ARG A 110 14.86 -18.98 -4.01
C ARG A 110 15.36 -20.33 -4.54
N VAL A 111 16.58 -20.33 -5.10
CA VAL A 111 17.39 -21.55 -5.23
C VAL A 111 18.05 -21.86 -3.89
#